data_AF-A0A948Z671-F1
#
_entry.id   AF-A0A948Z671-F1
#
_cell.length_a   1.000
_cell.length_b   1.000
_cell.length_c   1.000
_cell.angle_alpha   90.00
_cell.angle_beta   90.00
_cell.angle_gamma   90.00
#
_symmetry.space_group_name_H-M   'P 1'
#
loop_
_entity.id
_entity.type
_entity.pdbx_description
1 polymer ?
#
loop_
_entity_poly.entity_id
_entity_poly.type
_entity_poly.pdbx_seq_one_letter_code
_entity_poly.pdbx_strand_id
1 'polypeptide(L)' 'MRTNIVIDDTLMAEAMKVSALKTKKAVVESGLRLLIQIKKQERIKSLRGKL' A
#
# COMPACT_ATOMS: atom_id res chain seq x y z
N MET A 1 8.12 1.48 -14.63
CA MET A 1 7.73 0.30 -15.43
C MET A 1 6.25 0.38 -15.74
N ARG A 2 5.82 0.08 -16.97
CA ARG A 2 4.40 -0.03 -17.34
C ARG A 2 4.03 -1.50 -17.26
N THR A 3 3.00 -1.82 -16.48
CA THR A 3 2.54 -3.20 -16.27
C THR A 3 1.02 -3.22 -16.39
N ASN A 4 0.48 -4.21 -17.07
CA ASN A 4 -0.96 -4.44 -17.12
C ASN A 4 -1.32 -5.45 -16.02
N ILE A 5 -2.19 -5.04 -15.10
CA ILE A 5 -2.66 -5.85 -13.98
C ILE A 5 -4.17 -5.72 -13.89
N VAL A 6 -4.85 -6.82 -13.58
CA VAL A 6 -6.28 -6.83 -13.32
C VAL A 6 -6.49 -6.51 -11.84
N ILE A 7 -7.24 -5.44 -11.56
CA ILE A 7 -7.60 -5.02 -10.21
C ILE A 7 -9.10 -4.79 -10.20
N ASP A 8 -9.76 -5.14 -9.09
CA ASP A 8 -11.16 -4.83 -8.85
C ASP A 8 -11.41 -3.30 -8.89
N ASP A 9 -12.33 -2.87 -9.75
CA ASP A 9 -12.65 -1.45 -9.93
C ASP A 9 -13.29 -0.83 -8.68
N THR A 10 -14.06 -1.60 -7.90
CA THR A 10 -14.65 -1.12 -6.64
C THR A 10 -13.57 -0.84 -5.62
N LEU A 11 -12.61 -1.76 -5.48
CA LEU A 11 -11.44 -1.59 -4.61
C LEU A 11 -10.61 -0.36 -5.01
N MET A 12 -10.36 -0.18 -6.31
CA MET A 12 -9.60 0.96 -6.81
C MET A 12 -10.34 2.28 -6.56
N ALA A 13 -11.67 2.31 -6.76
CA ALA A 13 -12.49 3.49 -6.51
C ALA A 13 -12.50 3.88 -5.03
N GLU A 14 -12.66 2.91 -4.12
CA GLU A 14 -12.56 3.14 -2.68
C GLU A 14 -11.18 3.66 -2.28
N ALA A 15 -10.12 3.01 -2.78
CA ALA A 15 -8.75 3.41 -2.49
C ALA A 15 -8.45 4.84 -2.99
N MET A 16 -8.94 5.21 -4.18
CA MET A 16 -8.84 6.59 -4.69
C MET A 16 -9.61 7.58 -3.82
N LYS A 17 -10.83 7.23 -3.38
CA LYS A 17 -11.66 8.08 -2.53
C LYS A 17 -11.03 8.33 -1.16
N VAL A 18 -10.50 7.28 -0.52
CA VAL A 18 -9.89 7.37 0.81
C VAL A 18 -8.52 8.05 0.78
N SER A 19 -7.72 7.78 -0.26
CA SER A 19 -6.38 8.39 -0.39
C SER A 19 -6.39 9.80 -0.96
N ALA A 20 -7.52 10.26 -1.51
CA ALA A 20 -7.65 11.53 -2.24
C ALA A 20 -6.65 11.70 -3.41
N LEU A 21 -6.14 10.59 -3.95
CA LEU A 21 -5.16 10.61 -5.02
C LEU A 21 -5.84 10.64 -6.40
N LYS A 22 -5.31 11.49 -7.28
CA LYS A 22 -5.89 11.76 -8.61
C LYS A 22 -5.69 10.63 -9.63
N THR A 23 -4.73 9.72 -9.42
CA THR A 23 -4.37 8.71 -10.42
C THR A 23 -4.31 7.31 -9.81
N LYS A 24 -4.77 6.31 -10.58
CA LYS A 24 -4.66 4.89 -10.22
C LYS A 24 -3.20 4.51 -9.91
N LYS A 25 -2.23 5.05 -10.66
CA LYS A 25 -0.80 4.83 -10.42
C LYS A 25 -0.36 5.30 -9.02
N ALA A 26 -0.74 6.51 -8.63
CA ALA A 26 -0.37 7.06 -7.32
C ALA A 26 -0.96 6.23 -6.17
N VAL A 27 -2.21 5.77 -6.32
CA VAL A 27 -2.85 4.88 -5.33
C VAL A 27 -2.08 3.58 -5.17
N VAL A 28 -1.77 2.91 -6.29
CA VAL A 28 -1.02 1.65 -6.28
C VAL A 28 0.36 1.84 -5.67
N GLU A 29 1.08 2.90 -6.03
CA GLU A 29 2.41 3.18 -5.49
C GLU A 29 2.37 3.46 -3.98
N SER A 30 1.38 4.24 -3.52
CA SER A 30 1.16 4.52 -2.10
C SER A 30 0.86 3.23 -1.32
N GLY A 31 -0.02 2.37 -1.84
CA GLY A 31 -0.34 1.08 -1.25
C GLY A 31 0.87 0.15 -1.13
N LEU A 32 1.71 0.08 -2.17
CA LEU A 32 2.94 -0.72 -2.13
C LEU A 32 3.96 -0.18 -1.12
N ARG A 33 4.12 1.14 -1.02
CA ARG A 33 4.99 1.76 -0.01
C ARG A 33 4.50 1.45 1.41
N LEU A 34 3.20 1.54 1.64
CA LEU A 34 2.59 1.22 2.93
C LEU A 34 2.83 -0.26 3.31
N LEU A 35 2.64 -1.18 2.36
CA LEU A 35 2.89 -2.60 2.59
C LEU A 35 4.34 -2.87 3.02
N ILE A 36 5.31 -2.26 2.32
CA ILE A 36 6.73 -2.36 2.67
C ILE A 36 6.98 -1.80 4.08
N GLN A 37 6.40 -0.64 4.40
CA GLN A 37 6.55 -0.01 5.71
C GLN A 37 6.02 -0.91 6.83
N ILE A 38 4.83 -1.49 6.66
CA ILE A 38 4.23 -2.41 7.62
C ILE A 38 5.14 -3.62 7.85
N LYS A 39 5.65 -4.24 6.78
CA LYS A 39 6.54 -5.40 6.88
C LYS A 39 7.89 -5.08 7.51
N LYS A 40 8.44 -3.88 7.27
CA LYS A 40 9.65 -3.42 7.98
C LYS A 40 9.40 -3.24 9.48
N GLN A 41 8.23 -2.73 9.87
CA GLN A 41 7.86 -2.56 11.27
C GLN A 41 7.58 -3.90 11.99
N GLU A 42 7.04 -4.92 11.31
CA GLU A 42 6.87 -6.27 11.88
C GLU A 42 8.20 -6.85 12.40
N ARG A 43 9.31 -6.62 11.69
CA ARG A 43 10.65 -7.04 12.13
C ARG A 43 11.12 -6.32 13.40
N ILE A 44 10.63 -5.13 13.67
CA ILE A 44 10.93 -4.39 14.91
C ILE A 44 10.01 -4.88 16.04
N LYS A 45 8.76 -5.26 15.74
CA LYS A 45 7.84 -5.84 16.74
C LYS A 45 8.38 -7.13 17.36
N SER A 46 9.16 -7.94 16.64
CA SER A 46 9.79 -9.14 17.23
C SER A 46 10.90 -8.83 18.25
N LEU A 47 11.38 -7.57 18.31
CA LEU A 47 12.34 -7.08 19.30
C LEU A 47 11.64 -6.42 20.50
N ARG A 48 10.32 -6.19 20.43
CA ARG A 48 9.57 -5.52 21.50
C ARG A 48 9.48 -6.43 22.73
N GLY A 49 10.14 -6.04 23.82
CA GLY A 49 10.22 -6.81 25.08
C GLY A 49 11.45 -7.72 25.21
N LYS A 50 12.40 -7.66 24.28
CA LYS A 50 13.70 -8.36 24.36
C LYS A 50 14.90 -7.42 24.56
N LEU A 51 14.63 -6.13 24.78
CA LEU A 51 15.61 -5.07 25.03
C LEU A 51 15.36 -4.49 26.42
#